data_AF-A0A109K370-F1
#
_entry.id   AF-A0A109K370-F1
#
_cell.length_a   1.000
_cell.length_b   1.000
_cell.length_c   1.000
_cell.angle_alpha   90.00
_cell.angle_beta   90.00
_cell.angle_gamma   90.00
#
_symmetry.space_group_name_H-M   'P 1'
#
loop_
_entity.id
_entity.type
_entity.pdbx_description
1 polymer ?
#
loop_
_entity_poly.entity_id
_entity_poly.type
_entity_poly.pdbx_seq_one_letter_code
_entity_poly.pdbx_strand_id
1 'polypeptide(L)'
;MAEEYSLRTEDSGWSIIDRATHEPARLDGIPLSAMDAEEAKHMLAILRGIDRVRTASKRAASFANKKRANAGQTAASPQINAGFGMLRPFRGD
;
A
#
# COMPACT_ATOMS: atom_id res chain seq x y z
N MET A 1 4.38 3.02 -15.01
CA MET A 1 3.47 3.74 -14.08
C MET A 1 2.12 3.70 -14.74
N ALA A 2 1.11 3.12 -14.09
CA ALA A 2 -0.21 2.99 -14.71
C ALA A 2 -0.81 4.40 -14.82
N GLU A 3 -0.99 4.88 -16.04
CA GLU A 3 -1.70 6.12 -16.31
C GLU A 3 -3.20 5.83 -16.15
N GLU A 4 -3.65 5.74 -14.90
CA GLU A 4 -5.02 5.34 -14.55
C GLU A 4 -6.06 6.42 -14.89
N TYR A 5 -5.64 7.66 -15.10
CA TYR A 5 -6.52 8.79 -15.41
C TYR A 5 -6.12 9.48 -16.71
N SER A 6 -7.12 9.82 -17.53
CA SER A 6 -6.97 10.57 -18.77
C SER A 6 -7.90 11.77 -18.83
N LEU A 7 -7.41 12.88 -19.38
CA LEU A 7 -8.22 14.06 -19.68
C LEU A 7 -8.98 13.85 -20.98
N ARG A 8 -10.27 14.13 -20.96
CA ARG A 8 -11.15 14.14 -22.13
C ARG A 8 -11.83 15.49 -22.21
N THR A 9 -11.85 16.07 -23.41
CA THR A 9 -12.65 17.26 -23.68
C THR A 9 -14.06 16.81 -24.10
N GLU A 10 -15.07 17.43 -23.52
CA GLU A 10 -16.50 17.28 -23.85
C GLU A 10 -17.08 18.68 -24.13
N ASP A 11 -18.28 18.74 -24.72
CA ASP A 11 -18.91 19.97 -25.21
C ASP A 11 -19.00 21.10 -24.17
N SER A 12 -18.99 20.77 -22.88
CA SER A 12 -19.09 21.72 -21.77
C SER A 12 -17.81 21.89 -20.93
N GLY A 13 -16.68 21.29 -21.33
CA GLY A 13 -15.41 21.45 -20.62
C GLY A 13 -14.55 20.18 -20.56
N TRP A 14 -13.64 20.13 -19.59
CA TRP A 14 -12.73 19.01 -19.38
C TRP A 14 -13.26 18.05 -18.32
N SER A 15 -13.26 16.77 -18.66
CA SER A 15 -13.60 15.66 -17.76
C SER A 15 -12.37 14.80 -17.53
N ILE A 16 -12.17 14.35 -16.29
CA ILE A 16 -11.16 13.34 -15.98
C ILE A 16 -11.81 11.97 -16.01
N ILE A 17 -11.35 11.12 -16.91
CA ILE A 17 -11.85 9.75 -17.10
C ILE A 17 -10.88 8.77 -16.47
N ASP A 18 -11.42 7.91 -15.61
CA ASP A 18 -10.71 6.75 -15.08
C ASP A 18 -10.62 5.67 -16.17
N ARG A 19 -9.41 5.25 -16.51
CA ARG A 19 -9.15 4.27 -17.58
C ARG A 19 -9.48 2.84 -17.18
N ALA A 20 -9.59 2.54 -15.88
CA ALA A 20 -9.93 1.19 -15.42
C ALA A 20 -11.44 0.93 -15.55
N THR A 21 -12.24 1.94 -15.26
CA THR A 21 -13.71 1.87 -15.25
C THR A 21 -14.35 2.50 -16.48
N HIS A 22 -13.62 3.31 -17.24
CA HIS A 22 -14.12 4.15 -18.32
C HIS A 22 -15.20 5.16 -17.88
N GLU A 23 -15.30 5.42 -16.58
CA GLU A 23 -16.24 6.38 -15.99
C GLU A 23 -15.53 7.69 -15.61
N PRO A 24 -16.28 8.81 -15.45
CA PRO A 24 -15.72 10.02 -14.89
C PRO A 24 -15.20 9.76 -13.49
N ALA A 25 -13.94 10.14 -13.25
CA ALA A 25 -13.29 10.01 -11.96
C ALA A 25 -14.10 10.78 -10.90
N ARG A 26 -14.31 10.15 -9.75
CA ARG A 26 -15.07 10.74 -8.65
C ARG A 26 -14.15 11.08 -7.49
N LEU A 27 -14.22 12.31 -7.00
CA LEU A 27 -13.60 12.72 -5.76
C LEU A 27 -14.71 12.96 -4.73
N ASP A 28 -14.68 12.21 -3.63
CA ASP A 28 -15.72 12.28 -2.59
C ASP A 28 -17.16 12.04 -3.11
N GLY A 29 -17.29 11.21 -4.16
CA GLY A 29 -18.57 10.95 -4.83
C GLY A 29 -18.97 12.00 -5.87
N ILE A 30 -18.24 13.11 -5.98
CA ILE A 30 -18.47 14.16 -6.97
C ILE A 30 -17.72 13.83 -8.26
N PRO A 31 -18.40 13.74 -9.42
CA PRO A 31 -17.74 13.50 -10.70
C PRO A 31 -16.92 14.72 -11.14
N LEU A 32 -15.69 14.47 -11.56
CA LEU A 32 -14.77 15.48 -12.08
C LEU A 32 -15.02 15.69 -13.58
N SER A 33 -16.10 16.40 -13.88
CA SER A 33 -16.61 16.68 -15.23
C SER A 33 -16.87 18.18 -15.44
N ALA A 34 -16.85 18.62 -16.70
CA ALA A 34 -17.13 20.01 -17.10
C ALA A 34 -16.27 21.07 -16.40
N MET A 35 -15.01 20.75 -16.11
CA MET A 35 -14.05 21.67 -15.49
C MET A 35 -13.36 22.54 -16.55
N ASP A 36 -12.75 23.64 -16.10
CA ASP A 36 -11.82 24.39 -16.93
C ASP A 36 -10.53 23.58 -17.20
N ALA A 37 -9.76 23.98 -18.22
CA ALA A 37 -8.54 23.28 -18.60
C ALA A 37 -7.47 23.29 -17.49
N GLU A 38 -7.30 24.40 -16.78
CA GLU A 38 -6.32 24.54 -15.71
C GLU A 38 -6.77 23.79 -14.45
N GLU A 39 -8.04 23.91 -14.07
CA GLU A 39 -8.66 23.10 -13.02
C GLU A 39 -8.48 21.61 -13.29
N ALA A 40 -8.80 21.14 -14.50
CA ALA A 40 -8.68 19.72 -14.85
C ALA A 40 -7.22 19.22 -14.78
N LYS A 41 -6.23 20.05 -15.16
CA LYS A 41 -4.80 19.72 -14.99
C LYS A 41 -4.41 19.62 -13.52
N HIS A 42 -4.85 20.57 -12.69
CA HIS A 42 -4.56 20.55 -11.26
C HIS A 42 -5.19 19.34 -10.58
N MET A 43 -6.45 19.04 -10.89
CA MET A 43 -7.17 17.88 -10.35
C MET A 43 -6.51 16.57 -10.78
N LEU A 44 -6.06 16.47 -12.03
CA LEU A 44 -5.29 15.30 -12.50
C LEU A 44 -3.97 15.13 -11.73
N ALA A 45 -3.26 16.22 -11.44
CA ALA A 45 -2.03 16.18 -10.67
C ALA A 45 -2.28 15.70 -9.22
N ILE A 46 -3.37 16.14 -8.60
CA ILE A 46 -3.79 15.70 -7.26
C ILE A 46 -4.08 14.21 -7.26
N LEU A 47 -4.88 13.71 -8.21
CA LEU A 47 -5.21 12.27 -8.32
C LEU A 47 -3.95 11.41 -8.47
N ARG A 48 -3.02 11.83 -9.33
CA ARG A 48 -1.73 11.16 -9.51
C ARG A 48 -0.88 11.19 -8.24
N GLY A 49 -0.90 12.29 -7.50
CA GLY A 49 -0.23 12.42 -6.22
C GLY A 49 -0.76 11.43 -5.18
N ILE A 50 -2.08 11.35 -5.06
CA ILE A 50 -2.77 10.41 -4.14
C ILE A 50 -2.41 8.96 -4.51
N ASP A 51 -2.47 8.58 -5.79
CA ASP A 51 -2.15 7.22 -6.19
C ASP A 51 -0.68 6.87 -5.91
N ARG A 52 0.23 7.82 -6.14
CA ARG A 52 1.65 7.64 -5.80
C ARG A 52 1.86 7.39 -4.30
N VAL A 53 1.18 8.15 -3.45
CA VAL A 53 1.22 7.96 -1.99
C VAL A 53 0.61 6.61 -1.60
N ARG A 54 -0.54 6.24 -2.18
CA ARG A 54 -1.20 4.94 -1.95
C ARG A 54 -0.29 3.78 -2.35
N THR A 55 0.34 3.84 -3.52
CA THR A 55 1.27 2.84 -4.01
C THR A 55 2.51 2.74 -3.11
N ALA A 56 3.08 3.87 -2.69
CA ALA A 56 4.19 3.89 -1.74
C ALA A 56 3.80 3.26 -0.38
N SER A 57 2.62 3.58 0.13
CA SER A 57 2.07 3.02 1.38
C SER A 57 1.87 1.49 1.27
N LYS A 58 1.26 1.01 0.18
CA LYS A 58 1.11 -0.43 -0.10
C LYS A 58 2.46 -1.15 -0.14
N ARG A 59 3.46 -0.55 -0.77
CA ARG A 59 4.83 -1.10 -0.82
C ARG A 59 5.42 -1.18 0.59
N ALA A 60 5.36 -0.10 1.36
CA ALA A 60 5.85 -0.07 2.75
C ALA A 60 5.18 -1.14 3.62
N ALA A 61 3.84 -1.29 3.52
CA ALA A 61 3.12 -2.34 4.22
C ALA A 61 3.57 -3.75 3.80
N SER A 62 3.80 -3.97 2.50
CA SER A 62 4.31 -5.25 1.99
C SER A 62 5.72 -5.57 2.50
N PHE A 63 6.59 -4.56 2.58
CA PHE A 63 7.93 -4.70 3.18
C PHE A 63 7.87 -4.99 4.68
N ALA A 64 6.99 -4.33 5.42
CA ALA A 64 6.79 -4.59 6.84
C ALA A 64 6.27 -6.02 7.08
N ASN A 65 5.33 -6.49 6.26
CA ASN A 65 4.79 -7.84 6.37
C ASN A 65 5.85 -8.90 6.02
N LYS A 66 6.70 -8.64 5.02
CA LYS A 66 7.85 -9.50 4.69
C LYS A 66 8.89 -9.57 5.82
N LYS A 67 9.17 -8.44 6.51
CA LYS A 67 10.06 -8.45 7.69
C LYS A 67 9.48 -9.25 8.84
N ARG A 68 8.16 -9.16 9.08
CA ARG A 68 7.48 -9.92 10.14
C ARG A 68 7.46 -11.42 9.86
N ALA A 69 7.22 -11.83 8.61
CA ALA A 69 7.30 -13.23 8.20
C ALA A 69 8.71 -13.81 8.36
N ASN A 70 9.75 -13.04 8.06
CA ASN A 70 11.15 -13.47 8.19
C ASN A 70 11.62 -13.54 9.67
N ALA A 71 11.11 -12.65 10.52
CA ALA A 71 11.34 -12.69 11.97
C ALA A 71 10.64 -13.87 12.66
N GLY A 72 9.48 -14.31 12.14
CA GLY A 72 8.78 -15.51 12.61
C GLY A 72 9.50 -16.82 12.27
N GLN A 73 10.26 -16.84 11.17
CA GLN A 73 11.05 -18.02 10.76
C GLN A 73 12.39 -18.14 11.50
N THR A 74 12.96 -17.04 11.99
CA THR A 74 14.19 -17.07 12.80
C THR A 74 13.95 -17.37 14.29
N ALA A 75 12.70 -17.34 14.76
CA ALA A 75 12.35 -17.65 16.16
C ALA A 75 12.13 -19.16 16.43
N ALA A 76 12.12 -20.01 15.39
CA ALA A 76 11.90 -21.45 15.53
C ALA A 76 13.21 -22.24 15.37
N SER A 77 14.22 -21.98 16.20
CA SER A 77 15.30 -22.94 16.53
C SER A 77 16.18 -22.45 17.69
N PRO A 78 15.84 -22.74 18.96
CA PRO A 78 16.84 -22.99 19.98
C PRO A 78 17.02 -24.50 20.11
N GLN A 79 17.81 -25.12 19.23
CA GLN A 79 18.45 -26.39 19.57
C GLN A 79 19.56 -26.10 20.59
N ILE A 80 19.18 -25.88 21.85
CA ILE A 80 20.11 -25.91 22.97
C ILE A 80 20.10 -27.34 23.51
N ASN A 81 20.72 -28.25 22.76
CA ASN A 81 21.10 -29.56 23.28
C ASN A 81 22.59 -29.50 23.62
N ALA A 82 22.91 -28.93 24.78
CA ALA A 82 24.26 -28.99 25.34
C ALA A 82 24.17 -28.98 26.87
N GLY A 83 24.16 -30.20 27.43
CA GLY A 83 24.79 -30.55 28.69
C GLY A 83 24.47 -29.70 29.92
N PHE A 84 23.34 -29.98 30.58
CA PHE A 84 23.26 -29.78 32.02
C PHE A 84 22.94 -31.12 32.68
N GLY A 85 23.99 -31.69 33.29
CA GLY A 85 23.94 -32.96 33.97
C GLY A 85 22.88 -32.99 35.06
N MET A 86 22.20 -34.13 35.16
CA MET A 86 21.23 -34.43 36.18
C MET A 86 21.92 -34.53 37.55
N LEU A 87 22.01 -33.41 38.28
CA LEU A 87 22.48 -33.43 39.67
C LEU A 87 21.35 -33.99 40.53
N ARG A 88 21.53 -35.26 40.93
CA ARG A 88 20.70 -35.94 41.93
C ARG A 88 20.80 -35.18 43.26
N PRO A 89 19.70 -34.90 43.98
CA PRO A 89 19.79 -34.37 45.32
C PRO A 89 20.33 -35.46 46.26
N PHE A 90 21.50 -35.20 46.86
CA PHE A 90 21.93 -35.87 48.07
C PHE A 90 20.96 -35.48 49.20
N ARG A 91 20.27 -36.47 49.77
CA ARG A 91 19.53 -36.30 51.02
C ARG A 91 20.23 -37.14 52.08
N GLY A 92 20.97 -36.47 52.95
CA GLY A 92 21.43 -37.01 54.23
C GLY A 92 20.56 -36.44 55.34
N ASP A 93 19.93 -37.33 56.11
CA ASP A 93 20.03 -37.47 57.57
C ASP A 93 19.37 -38.81 57.92
#